data_AF-A0A930AEA3-F1
#
_entry.id   AF-A0A930AEA3-F1
#
_cell.length_a   1.000
_cell.length_b   1.000
_cell.length_c   1.000
_cell.angle_alpha   90.00
_cell.angle_beta   90.00
_cell.angle_gamma   90.00
#
_symmetry.space_group_name_H-M   'P 1'
#
loop_
_entity.id
_entity.type
_entity.pdbx_description
1 polymer ?
#
loop_
_entity_poly.entity_id
_entity_poly.type
_entity_poly.pdbx_seq_one_letter_code
_entity_poly.pdbx_strand_id
1 'polypeptide(L)'
;MLGLNFKGSWRQYQKQVLDCFQDYQADGHVHLVAAPGSGKTTIGIELIARFGNPALILVPTVTIREQWVDRIQTAFLEDNQRLSDLVSQNLKEMKALTIVTYQAFHSAMNQLQSQEDGEAEDFVGFDLLASLRTQKVATLCLDECHHLRNEWWKSLEAFRKQYGQLQVISLTATPPYDSEPELWERYIRICGEIDQEITVPELVKEETLCPHQDFVYMCSPTAEESERLKQFEETKWDYIHHLIVDPDFQTFIAGSKVLKGDISSDLLLEDPKYLSAMLIYMHSQGLTIPPSLQNLLGTQKLPALTFYWLETLLQSVLYQTPDWYEDPDGYRKKLEADLKARGLVEKRQVYLVKSKASDQLLTQSLGKLSAIDDIFLTEYESLGQELRQLVLADYIRKD
;
A
#
# COMPACT_ATOMS: atom_id res chain seq x y z
N MET A 1 -8.89 -9.48 36.28
CA MET A 1 -9.94 -8.81 35.46
C MET A 1 -9.51 -7.35 35.31
N LEU A 2 -9.40 -6.85 34.08
CA LEU A 2 -8.82 -5.53 33.77
C LEU A 2 -9.63 -4.35 34.32
N GLY A 3 -10.88 -4.58 34.74
CA GLY A 3 -11.74 -3.56 35.35
C GLY A 3 -12.19 -2.47 34.37
N LEU A 4 -12.17 -2.77 33.07
CA LEU A 4 -12.71 -1.95 32.01
C LEU A 4 -14.19 -2.26 31.85
N ASN A 5 -15.06 -1.26 32.00
CA ASN A 5 -16.50 -1.40 31.76
C ASN A 5 -16.95 -0.26 30.87
N PHE A 6 -17.54 -0.57 29.71
CA PHE A 6 -18.03 0.46 28.81
C PHE A 6 -19.18 1.25 29.46
N LYS A 7 -19.04 2.58 29.51
CA LYS A 7 -20.03 3.50 30.11
C LYS A 7 -21.16 3.90 29.16
N GLY A 8 -21.04 3.57 27.87
CA GLY A 8 -22.02 3.91 26.85
C GLY A 8 -23.05 2.81 26.60
N SER A 9 -23.85 2.99 25.54
CA SER A 9 -24.73 1.96 25.00
C SER A 9 -24.16 1.41 23.70
N TRP A 10 -24.27 0.09 23.52
CA TRP A 10 -23.85 -0.59 22.30
C TRP A 10 -24.87 -0.39 21.19
N ARG A 11 -24.38 -0.04 20.00
CA ARG A 11 -25.19 -0.07 18.77
C ARG A 11 -25.51 -1.51 18.38
N GLN A 12 -26.47 -1.72 17.50
CA GLN A 12 -26.96 -3.06 17.19
C GLN A 12 -25.88 -3.91 16.52
N TYR A 13 -25.20 -3.41 15.49
CA TYR A 13 -24.06 -4.12 14.88
C TYR A 13 -22.93 -4.40 15.88
N GLN A 14 -22.63 -3.46 16.80
CA GLN A 14 -21.57 -3.66 17.81
C GLN A 14 -21.94 -4.79 18.76
N LYS A 15 -23.21 -4.83 19.18
CA LYS A 15 -23.72 -5.88 20.05
C LYS A 15 -23.67 -7.24 19.36
N GLN A 16 -24.01 -7.33 18.08
CA GLN A 16 -23.92 -8.57 17.31
C GLN A 16 -22.49 -9.12 17.28
N VAL A 17 -21.49 -8.26 17.00
CA VAL A 17 -20.07 -8.66 17.05
C VAL A 17 -19.72 -9.21 18.44
N LEU A 18 -20.16 -8.53 19.49
CA LEU A 18 -19.88 -8.92 20.87
C LEU A 18 -20.64 -10.17 21.33
N ASP A 19 -21.84 -10.42 20.81
CA ASP A 19 -22.64 -11.61 21.16
C ASP A 19 -22.00 -12.89 20.60
N CYS A 20 -21.25 -12.80 19.50
CA CYS A 20 -20.44 -13.88 18.91
C CYS A 20 -19.12 -14.17 19.65
N PHE A 21 -18.83 -13.51 20.77
CA PHE A 21 -17.55 -13.64 21.48
C PHE A 21 -17.17 -15.08 21.88
N GLN A 22 -18.15 -15.96 22.10
CA GLN A 22 -17.87 -17.35 22.46
C GLN A 22 -17.17 -18.12 21.32
N ASP A 23 -17.52 -17.81 20.07
CA ASP A 23 -16.93 -18.45 18.89
C ASP A 23 -15.46 -18.04 18.75
N TYR A 24 -15.19 -16.74 18.88
CA TYR A 24 -13.85 -16.15 18.90
C TYR A 24 -12.94 -16.68 20.02
N GLN A 25 -13.54 -17.03 21.15
CA GLN A 25 -12.78 -17.58 22.26
C GLN A 25 -12.28 -19.00 21.96
N ALA A 26 -12.96 -19.74 21.07
CA ALA A 26 -12.65 -21.13 20.78
C ALA A 26 -11.35 -21.29 19.97
N ASP A 27 -11.09 -20.42 19.00
CA ASP A 27 -9.86 -20.41 18.21
C ASP A 27 -8.82 -19.39 18.72
N GLY A 28 -9.25 -18.42 19.53
CA GLY A 28 -8.42 -17.37 20.09
C GLY A 28 -8.11 -16.25 19.10
N HIS A 29 -8.88 -16.13 18.02
CA HIS A 29 -8.73 -15.08 17.02
C HIS A 29 -10.02 -14.26 16.91
N VAL A 30 -9.86 -12.96 16.70
CA VAL A 30 -10.93 -12.05 16.33
C VAL A 30 -10.39 -11.14 15.25
N HIS A 31 -11.01 -11.17 14.08
CA HIS A 31 -10.68 -10.27 13.00
C HIS A 31 -11.92 -9.49 12.59
N LEU A 32 -11.94 -8.22 12.99
CA LEU A 32 -13.02 -7.29 12.73
C LEU A 32 -12.63 -6.32 11.62
N VAL A 33 -13.38 -6.38 10.52
CA VAL A 33 -13.35 -5.40 9.45
C VAL A 33 -14.50 -4.44 9.65
N ALA A 34 -14.23 -3.14 9.80
CA ALA A 34 -15.29 -2.16 9.94
C ALA A 34 -14.85 -0.78 9.46
N ALA A 35 -15.72 -0.10 8.73
CA ALA A 35 -15.42 1.23 8.21
C ALA A 35 -15.03 2.24 9.32
N PRO A 36 -14.31 3.33 8.99
CA PRO A 36 -14.05 4.42 9.93
C PRO A 36 -15.36 4.94 10.56
N GLY A 37 -15.32 5.32 11.84
CA GLY A 37 -16.52 5.79 12.57
C GLY A 37 -17.44 4.70 13.14
N SER A 38 -17.25 3.43 12.77
CA SER A 38 -18.00 2.28 13.33
C SER A 38 -17.75 2.02 14.82
N GLY A 39 -16.69 2.60 15.40
CA GLY A 39 -16.31 2.39 16.79
C GLY A 39 -15.41 1.17 17.02
N LYS A 40 -14.61 0.76 16.02
CA LYS A 40 -13.61 -0.33 16.10
C LYS A 40 -12.81 -0.33 17.40
N THR A 41 -12.23 0.81 17.77
CA THR A 41 -11.45 0.97 19.00
C THR A 41 -12.27 0.60 20.25
N THR A 42 -13.53 1.04 20.33
CA THR A 42 -14.41 0.73 21.46
C THR A 42 -14.74 -0.76 21.53
N ILE A 43 -15.01 -1.39 20.39
CA ILE A 43 -15.21 -2.86 20.31
C ILE A 43 -13.93 -3.59 20.71
N GLY A 44 -12.77 -3.16 20.21
CA GLY A 44 -11.47 -3.74 20.53
C GLY A 44 -11.14 -3.70 22.02
N ILE A 45 -11.37 -2.56 22.69
CA ILE A 45 -11.18 -2.43 24.15
C ILE A 45 -12.11 -3.39 24.90
N GLU A 46 -13.36 -3.52 24.48
CA GLU A 46 -14.32 -4.45 25.09
C GLU A 46 -13.91 -5.92 24.87
N LEU A 47 -13.44 -6.29 23.68
CA LEU A 47 -12.92 -7.63 23.41
C LEU A 47 -11.72 -7.95 24.32
N ILE A 48 -10.78 -7.00 24.48
CA ILE A 48 -9.66 -7.12 25.42
C ILE A 48 -10.18 -7.31 26.86
N ALA A 49 -11.18 -6.53 27.27
CA ALA A 49 -11.78 -6.63 28.59
C ALA A 49 -12.41 -8.02 28.84
N ARG A 50 -13.09 -8.59 27.83
CA ARG A 50 -13.72 -9.92 27.89
C ARG A 50 -12.71 -11.06 27.91
N PHE A 51 -11.63 -10.95 27.15
CA PHE A 51 -10.51 -11.88 27.27
C PHE A 51 -9.85 -11.80 28.65
N GLY A 52 -9.81 -10.59 29.24
CA GLY A 52 -9.45 -10.38 30.64
C GLY A 52 -7.98 -10.55 30.98
N ASN A 53 -7.13 -10.71 29.96
CA ASN A 53 -5.70 -10.94 30.06
C ASN A 53 -4.89 -9.66 29.81
N PRO A 54 -3.65 -9.55 30.32
CA PRO A 54 -2.77 -8.46 29.93
C PRO A 54 -2.55 -8.42 28.41
N ALA A 55 -2.64 -7.23 27.84
CA ALA A 55 -2.70 -7.03 26.39
C ALA A 55 -1.60 -6.08 25.89
N LEU A 56 -1.01 -6.45 24.75
CA LEU A 56 -0.17 -5.57 23.94
C LEU A 56 -1.00 -5.08 22.76
N ILE A 57 -1.14 -3.76 22.62
CA ILE A 57 -1.88 -3.10 21.54
C ILE A 57 -0.87 -2.41 20.63
N LEU A 58 -0.89 -2.76 19.35
CA LEU A 58 -0.03 -2.20 18.33
C LEU A 58 -0.82 -1.32 17.39
N VAL A 59 -0.37 -0.08 17.21
CA VAL A 59 -1.04 0.95 16.41
C VAL A 59 -0.07 1.55 15.38
N PRO A 60 -0.55 2.18 14.29
CA PRO A 60 0.33 2.69 13.25
C PRO A 60 1.05 4.00 13.59
N THR A 61 0.49 4.84 14.46
CA THR A 61 1.05 6.17 14.77
C THR A 61 0.90 6.54 16.24
N VAL A 62 1.70 7.51 16.71
CA VAL A 62 1.60 8.07 18.06
C VAL A 62 0.23 8.71 18.30
N THR A 63 -0.32 9.42 17.31
CA THR A 63 -1.66 10.01 17.43
C THR A 63 -2.74 8.95 17.68
N ILE A 64 -2.68 7.79 17.01
CA ILE A 64 -3.64 6.71 17.27
C ILE A 64 -3.41 6.08 18.64
N ARG A 65 -2.14 5.95 19.10
CA ARG A 65 -1.83 5.52 20.47
C ARG A 65 -2.50 6.41 21.50
N GLU A 66 -2.40 7.73 21.34
CA GLU A 66 -3.05 8.71 22.22
C GLU A 66 -4.59 8.59 22.20
N GLN A 67 -5.18 8.41 21.01
CA GLN A 67 -6.62 8.19 20.86
C GLN A 67 -7.11 6.93 21.60
N TRP A 68 -6.32 5.85 21.59
CA TRP A 68 -6.64 4.64 22.36
C TRP A 68 -6.61 4.91 23.86
N VAL A 69 -5.58 5.61 24.36
CA VAL A 69 -5.46 5.97 25.78
C VAL A 69 -6.63 6.84 26.22
N ASP A 70 -6.93 7.89 25.46
CA ASP A 70 -8.07 8.79 25.71
C ASP A 70 -9.39 8.02 25.70
N ARG A 71 -9.59 7.10 24.74
CA ARG A 71 -10.81 6.29 24.68
C ARG A 71 -10.97 5.37 25.89
N ILE A 72 -9.90 4.72 26.35
CA ILE A 72 -9.91 3.89 27.56
C ILE A 72 -10.29 4.74 28.78
N GLN A 73 -9.65 5.91 28.92
CA GLN A 73 -9.91 6.83 30.03
C GLN A 73 -11.35 7.33 30.03
N THR A 74 -11.81 7.87 28.89
CA THR A 74 -13.10 8.56 28.79
C THR A 74 -14.28 7.60 28.76
N ALA A 75 -14.15 6.42 28.14
CA ALA A 75 -15.28 5.51 27.91
C ALA A 75 -15.31 4.27 28.81
N PHE A 76 -14.18 3.84 29.40
CA PHE A 76 -14.11 2.56 30.15
C PHE A 76 -13.68 2.67 31.62
N LEU A 77 -13.06 3.78 32.03
CA LEU A 77 -12.61 3.98 33.41
C LEU A 77 -13.50 4.99 34.15
N GLU A 78 -13.79 4.72 35.42
CA GLU A 78 -14.52 5.63 36.32
C GLU A 78 -13.57 6.58 37.08
N ASP A 79 -12.34 6.14 37.36
CA ASP A 79 -11.33 6.89 38.11
C ASP A 79 -10.07 7.11 37.26
N ASN A 80 -9.68 8.37 37.08
CA ASN A 80 -8.49 8.78 36.34
C ASN A 80 -7.19 8.27 36.99
N GLN A 81 -7.15 8.04 38.31
CA GLN A 81 -5.95 7.50 38.96
C GLN A 81 -5.65 6.06 38.53
N ARG A 82 -6.67 5.33 38.08
CA ARG A 82 -6.52 3.95 37.62
C ARG A 82 -5.84 3.84 36.25
N LEU A 83 -5.89 4.90 35.42
CA LEU A 83 -5.31 4.88 34.08
C LEU A 83 -3.80 4.69 34.12
N SER A 84 -3.10 5.46 34.96
CA SER A 84 -1.65 5.37 35.09
C SER A 84 -1.20 4.01 35.60
N ASP A 85 -2.01 3.30 36.37
CA ASP A 85 -1.65 1.97 36.88
C ASP A 85 -1.95 0.85 35.88
N LEU A 86 -2.95 1.06 35.02
CA LEU A 86 -3.43 0.06 34.06
C LEU A 86 -2.73 0.15 32.70
N VAL A 87 -2.51 1.37 32.21
CA VAL A 87 -2.06 1.65 30.84
C VAL A 87 -0.63 2.15 30.82
N SER A 88 0.20 1.56 29.95
CA SER A 88 1.53 2.03 29.62
C SER A 88 1.65 2.33 28.13
N GLN A 89 2.45 3.33 27.80
CA GLN A 89 2.82 3.66 26.42
C GLN A 89 4.29 3.33 26.11
N ASN A 90 5.00 2.71 27.08
CA ASN A 90 6.43 2.42 27.01
C ASN A 90 6.66 0.92 27.22
N LEU A 91 7.34 0.27 26.27
CA LEU A 91 7.64 -1.16 26.31
C LEU A 91 8.57 -1.56 27.46
N LYS A 92 9.38 -0.63 28.00
CA LYS A 92 10.26 -0.90 29.15
C LYS A 92 9.53 -0.83 30.49
N GLU A 93 8.40 -0.14 30.53
CA GLU A 93 7.57 0.05 31.73
C GLU A 93 6.17 -0.53 31.50
N MET A 94 6.12 -1.79 31.08
CA MET A 94 4.86 -2.46 30.74
C MET A 94 3.88 -2.54 31.92
N LYS A 95 2.60 -2.38 31.59
CA LYS A 95 1.47 -2.56 32.51
C LYS A 95 0.48 -3.55 31.89
N ALA A 96 -0.66 -3.74 32.56
CA ALA A 96 -1.68 -4.68 32.11
C ALA A 96 -2.15 -4.39 30.67
N LEU A 97 -2.22 -3.12 30.29
CA LEU A 97 -2.45 -2.68 28.91
C LEU A 97 -1.21 -1.89 28.48
N THR A 98 -0.51 -2.38 27.47
CA THR A 98 0.63 -1.66 26.89
C THR A 98 0.30 -1.33 25.45
N ILE A 99 0.29 -0.04 25.10
CA ILE A 99 -0.13 0.48 23.79
C ILE A 99 1.07 1.16 23.15
N VAL A 100 1.58 0.63 22.05
CA VAL A 100 2.76 1.17 21.36
C VAL A 100 2.60 1.15 19.85
N THR A 101 3.45 1.90 19.15
CA THR A 101 3.46 1.90 17.70
C THR A 101 4.08 0.62 17.15
N TYR A 102 3.74 0.25 15.91
CA TYR A 102 4.41 -0.84 15.19
C TYR A 102 5.91 -0.59 15.03
N GLN A 103 6.32 0.67 14.89
CA GLN A 103 7.73 1.04 14.79
C GLN A 103 8.47 0.81 16.10
N ALA A 104 7.92 1.25 17.25
CA ALA A 104 8.51 1.00 18.56
C ALA A 104 8.62 -0.51 18.84
N PHE A 105 7.57 -1.28 18.52
CA PHE A 105 7.59 -2.74 18.61
C PHE A 105 8.65 -3.38 17.71
N HIS A 106 8.76 -2.95 16.45
CA HIS A 106 9.78 -3.43 15.52
C HIS A 106 11.19 -3.15 16.04
N SER A 107 11.46 -1.93 16.51
CA SER A 107 12.75 -1.57 17.08
C SER A 107 13.06 -2.37 18.35
N ALA A 108 12.07 -2.60 19.21
CA ALA A 108 12.24 -3.42 20.41
C ALA A 108 12.53 -4.90 20.09
N MET A 109 11.84 -5.49 19.11
CA MET A 109 12.11 -6.85 18.65
C MET A 109 13.52 -7.03 18.08
N ASN A 110 14.05 -5.98 17.43
CA ASN A 110 15.37 -6.00 16.79
C ASN A 110 16.48 -5.34 17.63
N GLN A 111 16.18 -4.89 18.85
CA GLN A 111 17.10 -4.17 19.76
C GLN A 111 17.76 -2.94 19.11
N LEU A 112 16.96 -2.16 18.39
CA LEU A 112 17.39 -0.95 17.69
C LEU A 112 16.96 0.31 18.43
N GLN A 113 17.62 1.43 18.09
CA GLN A 113 17.11 2.75 18.44
C GLN A 113 15.89 3.09 17.57
N SER A 114 14.93 3.76 18.16
CA SER A 114 13.73 4.27 17.50
C SER A 114 13.60 5.77 17.71
N GLN A 115 13.14 6.47 16.69
CA GLN A 115 12.80 7.88 16.77
C GLN A 115 11.48 8.09 16.01
N GLU A 116 10.43 8.52 16.71
CA GLU A 116 9.09 8.68 16.13
C GLU A 116 8.39 9.87 16.80
N ASP A 117 7.88 10.83 16.01
CA ASP A 117 7.21 12.04 16.49
C ASP A 117 7.91 12.80 17.64
N GLY A 118 9.26 12.78 17.65
CA GLY A 118 10.08 13.45 18.66
C GLY A 118 10.38 12.61 19.91
N GLU A 119 9.79 11.41 20.02
CA GLU A 119 10.14 10.42 21.04
C GLU A 119 11.32 9.57 20.56
N ALA A 120 12.38 9.48 21.37
CA ALA A 120 13.53 8.63 21.08
C ALA A 120 13.66 7.54 22.15
N GLU A 121 13.57 6.28 21.73
CA GLU A 121 13.71 5.13 22.62
C GLU A 121 14.83 4.21 22.14
N ASP A 122 15.74 3.86 23.06
CA ASP A 122 16.85 2.95 22.79
C ASP A 122 16.54 1.53 23.30
N PHE A 123 16.33 0.57 22.40
CA PHE A 123 16.08 -0.82 22.78
C PHE A 123 17.32 -1.73 22.73
N VAL A 124 18.52 -1.18 22.60
CA VAL A 124 19.75 -1.97 22.62
C VAL A 124 19.87 -2.71 23.96
N GLY A 125 19.95 -4.04 23.90
CA GLY A 125 20.01 -4.90 25.09
C GLY A 125 18.67 -5.09 25.82
N PHE A 126 17.57 -4.57 25.29
CA PHE A 126 16.23 -4.80 25.84
C PHE A 126 15.65 -6.12 25.32
N ASP A 127 15.31 -7.03 26.23
CA ASP A 127 14.60 -8.26 25.89
C ASP A 127 13.08 -8.07 26.00
N LEU A 128 12.47 -7.78 24.86
CA LEU A 128 11.02 -7.61 24.75
C LEU A 128 10.25 -8.90 25.12
N LEU A 129 10.73 -10.07 24.70
CA LEU A 129 10.04 -11.34 24.96
C LEU A 129 10.06 -11.70 26.44
N ALA A 130 11.17 -11.47 27.13
CA ALA A 130 11.27 -11.65 28.58
C ALA A 130 10.34 -10.70 29.33
N SER A 131 10.26 -9.45 28.91
CA SER A 131 9.36 -8.44 29.51
C SER A 131 7.90 -8.84 29.35
N LEU A 132 7.49 -9.26 28.15
CA LEU A 132 6.13 -9.72 27.87
C LEU A 132 5.76 -10.97 28.70
N ARG A 133 6.68 -11.95 28.81
CA ARG A 133 6.49 -13.15 29.64
C ARG A 133 6.33 -12.81 31.12
N THR A 134 7.11 -11.85 31.61
CA THR A 134 7.06 -11.38 33.00
C THR A 134 5.70 -10.77 33.33
N GLN A 135 5.16 -9.98 32.40
CA GLN A 135 3.82 -9.39 32.51
C GLN A 135 2.68 -10.34 32.16
N LYS A 136 2.99 -11.57 31.73
CA LYS A 136 2.02 -12.58 31.31
C LYS A 136 1.08 -12.05 30.23
N VAL A 137 1.61 -11.31 29.26
CA VAL A 137 0.83 -10.84 28.11
C VAL A 137 0.30 -12.05 27.36
N ALA A 138 -1.01 -12.11 27.19
CA ALA A 138 -1.72 -13.21 26.53
C ALA A 138 -2.68 -12.73 25.42
N THR A 139 -2.88 -11.42 25.27
CA THR A 139 -3.67 -10.82 24.18
C THR A 139 -2.80 -9.88 23.35
N LEU A 140 -2.86 -10.01 22.02
CA LEU A 140 -2.26 -9.10 21.05
C LEU A 140 -3.37 -8.43 20.24
N CYS A 141 -3.45 -7.11 20.32
CA CYS A 141 -4.35 -6.31 19.49
C CYS A 141 -3.55 -5.61 18.39
N LEU A 142 -3.98 -5.77 17.14
CA LEU A 142 -3.40 -5.16 15.94
C LEU A 142 -4.42 -4.17 15.38
N ASP A 143 -4.12 -2.89 15.44
CA ASP A 143 -4.99 -1.83 14.89
C ASP A 143 -4.46 -1.33 13.55
N GLU A 144 -5.35 -1.15 12.59
CA GLU A 144 -5.05 -0.82 11.20
C GLU A 144 -3.96 -1.71 10.58
N CYS A 145 -4.09 -3.03 10.78
CA CYS A 145 -3.13 -4.04 10.34
C CYS A 145 -2.88 -4.06 8.80
N HIS A 146 -3.75 -3.45 8.00
CA HIS A 146 -3.56 -3.29 6.56
C HIS A 146 -2.45 -2.29 6.18
N HIS A 147 -2.05 -1.37 7.07
CA HIS A 147 -0.96 -0.42 6.85
C HIS A 147 0.43 -0.98 7.17
N LEU A 148 0.54 -2.27 7.51
CA LEU A 148 1.78 -2.86 7.96
C LEU A 148 2.85 -2.88 6.86
N ARG A 149 3.99 -2.23 7.12
CA ARG A 149 5.19 -2.30 6.28
C ARG A 149 5.80 -3.70 6.31
N ASN A 150 6.53 -4.06 5.24
CA ASN A 150 7.21 -5.36 5.12
C ASN A 150 8.13 -5.71 6.30
N GLU A 151 8.80 -4.71 6.87
CA GLU A 151 9.68 -4.88 8.03
C GLU A 151 8.90 -5.20 9.30
N TRP A 152 7.82 -4.47 9.56
CA TRP A 152 6.93 -4.70 10.71
C TRP A 152 6.30 -6.09 10.65
N TRP A 153 5.92 -6.56 9.46
CA TRP A 153 5.47 -7.94 9.28
C TRP A 153 6.51 -8.97 9.67
N LYS A 154 7.79 -8.76 9.33
CA LYS A 154 8.87 -9.70 9.70
C LYS A 154 9.02 -9.80 11.21
N SER A 155 8.96 -8.66 11.91
CA SER A 155 9.02 -8.65 13.38
C SER A 155 7.80 -9.31 14.03
N LEU A 156 6.60 -9.11 13.49
CA LEU A 156 5.38 -9.78 13.97
C LEU A 156 5.43 -11.30 13.75
N GLU A 157 5.89 -11.77 12.59
CA GLU A 157 6.08 -13.19 12.31
C GLU A 157 7.13 -13.81 13.24
N ALA A 158 8.25 -13.11 13.45
CA ALA A 158 9.30 -13.54 14.38
C ALA A 158 8.79 -13.60 15.82
N PHE A 159 7.98 -12.62 16.24
CA PHE A 159 7.33 -12.59 17.55
C PHE A 159 6.37 -13.77 17.73
N ARG A 160 5.47 -14.00 16.78
CA ARG A 160 4.50 -15.10 16.79
C ARG A 160 5.14 -16.48 16.85
N LYS A 161 6.32 -16.65 16.25
CA LYS A 161 7.06 -17.93 16.31
C LYS A 161 7.73 -18.16 17.67
N GLN A 162 8.11 -17.10 18.39
CA GLN A 162 8.89 -17.17 19.62
C GLN A 162 8.05 -17.01 20.90
N TYR A 163 6.86 -16.44 20.78
CA TYR A 163 5.92 -16.19 21.86
C TYR A 163 4.70 -17.08 21.65
N GLY A 164 4.29 -17.82 22.69
CA GLY A 164 3.31 -18.91 22.62
C GLY A 164 1.90 -18.48 22.22
N GLN A 165 0.90 -19.34 22.48
CA GLN A 165 -0.49 -19.10 22.09
C GLN A 165 -1.01 -17.77 22.67
N LEU A 166 -1.27 -16.82 21.79
CA LEU A 166 -1.80 -15.49 22.06
C LEU A 166 -3.19 -15.40 21.49
N GLN A 167 -4.10 -14.81 22.26
CA GLN A 167 -5.37 -14.34 21.72
C GLN A 167 -5.10 -13.13 20.83
N VAL A 168 -5.71 -13.09 19.66
CA VAL A 168 -5.44 -12.08 18.63
C VAL A 168 -6.69 -11.29 18.36
N ILE A 169 -6.56 -9.98 18.38
CA ILE A 169 -7.62 -9.07 17.94
C ILE A 169 -7.04 -8.25 16.80
N SER A 170 -7.61 -8.36 15.62
CA SER A 170 -7.21 -7.62 14.44
C SER A 170 -8.34 -6.67 14.06
N LEU A 171 -8.05 -5.39 13.99
CA LEU A 171 -9.00 -4.33 13.69
C LEU A 171 -8.54 -3.61 12.42
N THR A 172 -9.40 -3.55 11.41
CA THR A 172 -9.06 -2.87 10.16
C THR A 172 -10.29 -2.24 9.50
N ALA A 173 -10.09 -1.15 8.77
CA ALA A 173 -11.12 -0.62 7.88
C ALA A 173 -11.15 -1.28 6.50
N THR A 174 -9.96 -1.58 5.95
CA THR A 174 -9.80 -1.95 4.54
C THR A 174 -8.74 -3.06 4.42
N PRO A 175 -9.15 -4.33 4.50
CA PRO A 175 -8.27 -5.46 4.25
C PRO A 175 -7.66 -5.36 2.84
N PRO A 176 -6.45 -5.89 2.63
CA PRO A 176 -5.75 -5.82 1.34
C PRO A 176 -6.30 -6.85 0.34
N TYR A 177 -7.59 -6.77 0.01
CA TYR A 177 -8.29 -7.72 -0.88
C TYR A 177 -7.65 -7.81 -2.27
N ASP A 178 -7.18 -6.68 -2.81
CA ASP A 178 -6.56 -6.59 -4.15
C ASP A 178 -5.03 -6.78 -4.13
N SER A 179 -4.48 -7.32 -3.04
CA SER A 179 -3.04 -7.59 -2.94
C SER A 179 -2.63 -8.90 -3.61
N GLU A 180 -1.35 -9.04 -3.90
CA GLU A 180 -0.78 -10.30 -4.40
C GLU A 180 -1.14 -11.46 -3.44
N PRO A 181 -1.43 -12.68 -3.96
CA PRO A 181 -1.87 -13.81 -3.12
C PRO A 181 -0.94 -14.09 -1.92
N GLU A 182 0.37 -13.94 -2.08
CA GLU A 182 1.33 -14.16 -1.00
C GLU A 182 1.20 -13.13 0.14
N LEU A 183 0.83 -11.89 -0.18
CA LEU A 183 0.60 -10.84 0.82
C LEU A 183 -0.71 -11.11 1.58
N TRP A 184 -1.76 -11.55 0.87
CA TRP A 184 -3.01 -11.96 1.48
C TRP A 184 -2.83 -13.15 2.44
N GLU A 185 -2.14 -14.20 2.01
CA GLU A 185 -1.85 -15.36 2.87
C GLU A 185 -1.04 -14.96 4.10
N ARG A 186 -0.07 -14.06 3.93
CA ARG A 186 0.72 -13.53 5.04
C ARG A 186 -0.13 -12.75 6.03
N TYR A 187 -1.04 -11.93 5.52
CA TYR A 187 -1.97 -11.12 6.30
C TYR A 187 -2.90 -12.00 7.15
N ILE A 188 -3.59 -12.98 6.53
CA ILE A 188 -4.50 -13.90 7.22
C ILE A 188 -3.77 -14.76 8.24
N ARG A 189 -2.55 -15.24 7.94
CA ARG A 189 -1.76 -16.04 8.90
C ARG A 189 -1.47 -15.32 10.22
N ILE A 190 -1.39 -13.99 10.20
CA ILE A 190 -1.15 -13.21 11.41
C ILE A 190 -2.46 -12.74 12.04
N CYS A 191 -3.40 -12.26 11.22
CA CYS A 191 -4.62 -11.61 11.70
C CYS A 191 -5.72 -12.60 12.06
N GLY A 192 -5.73 -13.80 11.46
CA GLY A 192 -6.87 -14.71 11.41
C GLY A 192 -7.75 -14.47 10.17
N GLU A 193 -8.63 -15.44 9.90
CA GLU A 193 -9.74 -15.26 8.95
C GLU A 193 -10.65 -14.12 9.40
N ILE A 194 -11.33 -13.45 8.48
CA ILE A 194 -12.25 -12.36 8.83
C ILE A 194 -13.51 -12.94 9.47
N ASP A 195 -13.73 -12.63 10.75
CA ASP A 195 -14.88 -13.12 11.52
C ASP A 195 -16.13 -12.28 11.28
N GLN A 196 -15.97 -10.96 11.20
CA GLN A 196 -17.06 -10.01 11.04
C GLN A 196 -16.64 -8.84 10.17
N GLU A 197 -17.54 -8.45 9.26
CA GLU A 197 -17.41 -7.27 8.41
C GLU A 197 -18.62 -6.35 8.58
N ILE A 198 -18.39 -5.17 9.17
CA ILE A 198 -19.40 -4.13 9.31
C ILE A 198 -19.32 -3.21 8.09
N THR A 199 -20.32 -3.31 7.23
CA THR A 199 -20.33 -2.61 5.95
C THR A 199 -20.76 -1.14 6.08
N VAL A 200 -20.28 -0.28 5.18
CA VAL A 200 -20.70 1.13 5.12
C VAL A 200 -22.23 1.30 5.01
N PRO A 201 -22.96 0.54 4.16
CA PRO A 201 -24.42 0.64 4.08
C PRO A 201 -25.14 0.32 5.38
N GLU A 202 -24.62 -0.62 6.18
CA GLU A 202 -25.18 -0.96 7.50
C GLU A 202 -25.03 0.21 8.47
N LEU A 203 -23.87 0.86 8.49
CA LEU A 203 -23.62 2.03 9.34
C LEU A 203 -24.51 3.22 8.97
N VAL A 204 -24.75 3.44 7.67
CA VAL A 204 -25.67 4.47 7.16
C VAL A 204 -27.10 4.13 7.55
N LYS A 205 -27.52 2.86 7.42
CA LYS A 205 -28.84 2.38 7.80
C LYS A 205 -29.11 2.55 9.31
N GLU A 206 -28.10 2.39 10.14
CA GLU A 206 -28.19 2.63 11.59
C GLU A 206 -28.00 4.10 11.99
N GLU A 207 -27.93 5.04 11.04
CA GLU A 207 -27.74 6.48 11.29
C GLU A 207 -26.45 6.82 12.06
N THR A 208 -25.46 5.93 11.99
CA THR A 208 -24.16 6.09 12.67
C THR A 208 -23.08 6.69 11.78
N LEU A 209 -23.28 6.58 10.47
CA LEU A 209 -22.51 7.26 9.44
C LEU A 209 -23.48 8.08 8.60
N CYS A 210 -23.07 9.30 8.25
CA CYS A 210 -23.88 10.14 7.35
C CYS A 210 -23.98 9.47 5.97
N PRO A 211 -25.17 9.42 5.35
CA PRO A 211 -25.27 9.04 3.95
C PRO A 211 -24.40 9.99 3.11
N HIS A 212 -23.58 9.43 2.23
CA HIS A 212 -22.71 10.17 1.34
C HIS A 212 -22.77 9.57 -0.06
N GLN A 213 -22.33 10.37 -1.03
CA GLN A 213 -22.21 9.96 -2.42
C GLN A 213 -20.88 10.46 -2.95
N ASP A 214 -20.10 9.53 -3.51
CA ASP A 214 -18.82 9.85 -4.12
C ASP A 214 -19.02 10.34 -5.55
N PHE A 215 -18.41 11.47 -5.87
CA PHE A 215 -18.39 12.03 -7.22
C PHE A 215 -16.95 12.17 -7.70
N VAL A 216 -16.72 11.87 -8.97
CA VAL A 216 -15.43 12.10 -9.63
C VAL A 216 -15.54 13.34 -10.50
N TYR A 217 -14.82 14.40 -10.13
CA TYR A 217 -14.73 15.62 -10.93
C TYR A 217 -13.45 15.59 -11.78
N MET A 218 -13.63 15.50 -13.10
CA MET A 218 -12.50 15.49 -14.04
C MET A 218 -12.09 16.93 -14.34
N CYS A 219 -10.83 17.27 -14.07
CA CYS A 219 -10.27 18.58 -14.37
C CYS A 219 -9.18 18.49 -15.44
N SER A 220 -9.09 19.53 -16.27
CA SER A 220 -7.99 19.69 -17.24
C SER A 220 -6.83 20.46 -16.63
N PRO A 221 -5.58 20.15 -17.03
CA PRO A 221 -4.44 21.00 -16.68
C PRO A 221 -4.61 22.41 -17.25
N THR A 222 -3.87 23.37 -16.69
CA THR A 222 -3.86 24.75 -17.21
C THR A 222 -3.30 24.81 -18.64
N ALA A 223 -3.50 25.92 -19.34
CA ALA A 223 -2.96 26.09 -20.70
C ALA A 223 -1.43 25.95 -20.75
N GLU A 224 -0.72 26.49 -19.75
CA GLU A 224 0.74 26.39 -19.63
C GLU A 224 1.19 24.94 -19.37
N GLU A 225 0.51 24.25 -18.45
CA GLU A 225 0.75 22.84 -18.16
C GLU A 225 0.47 21.93 -19.36
N SER A 226 -0.62 22.20 -20.08
CA SER A 226 -1.00 21.50 -21.31
C SER A 226 0.05 21.65 -22.40
N GLU A 227 0.58 22.87 -22.60
CA GLU A 227 1.63 23.13 -23.58
C GLU A 227 2.93 22.40 -23.22
N ARG A 228 3.31 22.38 -21.93
CA ARG A 228 4.48 21.60 -21.48
C ARG A 228 4.31 20.10 -21.69
N LEU A 229 3.13 19.56 -21.37
CA LEU A 229 2.82 18.14 -21.61
C LEU A 229 2.85 17.83 -23.10
N LYS A 230 2.32 18.72 -23.94
CA LYS A 230 2.34 18.58 -25.39
C LYS A 230 3.76 18.59 -25.94
N GLN A 231 4.62 19.53 -25.53
CA GLN A 231 6.03 19.59 -25.96
C GLN A 231 6.80 18.33 -25.55
N PHE A 232 6.55 17.81 -24.35
CA PHE A 232 7.14 16.56 -23.87
C PHE A 232 6.67 15.38 -24.74
N GLU A 233 5.37 15.28 -25.00
CA GLU A 233 4.81 14.27 -25.89
C GLU A 233 5.44 14.39 -27.28
N GLU A 234 5.41 15.56 -27.93
CA GLU A 234 5.96 15.77 -29.28
C GLU A 234 7.43 15.36 -29.38
N THR A 235 8.27 15.77 -28.42
CA THR A 235 9.69 15.39 -28.37
C THR A 235 9.86 13.87 -28.24
N LYS A 236 9.01 13.22 -27.44
CA LYS A 236 8.98 11.76 -27.30
C LYS A 236 8.54 11.09 -28.60
N TRP A 237 7.44 11.56 -29.22
CA TRP A 237 6.91 11.03 -30.48
C TRP A 237 7.95 11.10 -31.58
N ASP A 238 8.59 12.27 -31.75
CA ASP A 238 9.62 12.47 -32.77
C ASP A 238 10.80 11.52 -32.58
N TYR A 239 11.31 11.38 -31.35
CA TYR A 239 12.42 10.47 -31.08
C TYR A 239 12.04 9.01 -31.31
N ILE A 240 10.87 8.57 -30.83
CA ILE A 240 10.43 7.18 -30.96
C ILE A 240 10.15 6.83 -32.43
N HIS A 241 9.56 7.74 -33.21
CA HIS A 241 9.38 7.53 -34.64
C HIS A 241 10.71 7.33 -35.37
N HIS A 242 11.74 8.11 -35.03
CA HIS A 242 13.08 7.92 -35.58
C HIS A 242 13.73 6.62 -35.10
N LEU A 243 13.61 6.29 -33.81
CA LEU A 243 14.22 5.09 -33.23
C LEU A 243 13.64 3.79 -33.82
N ILE A 244 12.32 3.73 -34.03
CA ILE A 244 11.66 2.51 -34.53
C ILE A 244 12.20 2.12 -35.91
N VAL A 245 12.47 3.11 -36.77
CA VAL A 245 12.94 2.92 -38.15
C VAL A 245 14.46 3.06 -38.31
N ASP A 246 15.19 3.29 -37.21
CA ASP A 246 16.64 3.41 -37.21
C ASP A 246 17.29 2.08 -37.63
N PRO A 247 18.07 2.05 -38.74
CA PRO A 247 18.75 0.84 -39.18
C PRO A 247 19.69 0.25 -38.13
N ASP A 248 20.32 1.09 -37.31
CA ASP A 248 21.21 0.62 -36.24
C ASP A 248 20.41 -0.09 -35.14
N PHE A 249 19.24 0.47 -34.77
CA PHE A 249 18.31 -0.17 -33.83
C PHE A 249 17.78 -1.51 -34.36
N GLN A 250 17.35 -1.54 -35.62
CA GLN A 250 16.86 -2.76 -36.27
C GLN A 250 17.94 -3.85 -36.28
N THR A 251 19.18 -3.49 -36.66
CA THR A 251 20.31 -4.41 -36.69
C THR A 251 20.65 -4.93 -35.30
N PHE A 252 20.61 -4.04 -34.30
CA PHE A 252 20.85 -4.39 -32.91
C PHE A 252 19.81 -5.40 -32.38
N ILE A 253 18.51 -5.17 -32.63
CA ILE A 253 17.46 -6.11 -32.23
C ILE A 253 17.57 -7.44 -33.00
N ALA A 254 17.85 -7.39 -34.31
CA ALA A 254 18.05 -8.58 -35.14
C ALA A 254 19.26 -9.42 -34.71
N GLY A 255 20.29 -8.80 -34.11
CA GLY A 255 21.48 -9.45 -33.58
C GLY A 255 21.27 -10.24 -32.29
N SER A 256 20.05 -10.24 -31.73
CA SER A 256 19.72 -10.96 -30.50
C SER A 256 19.99 -12.46 -30.58
N LYS A 257 20.54 -13.02 -29.49
CA LYS A 257 20.69 -14.45 -29.26
C LYS A 257 19.37 -15.22 -29.33
N VAL A 258 18.25 -14.56 -29.03
CA VAL A 258 16.90 -15.14 -29.15
C VAL A 258 16.60 -15.56 -30.59
N LEU A 259 16.96 -14.73 -31.56
CA LEU A 259 16.73 -15.00 -32.99
C LEU A 259 17.74 -15.98 -33.58
N LYS A 260 18.95 -16.01 -33.03
CA LYS A 260 19.98 -17.01 -33.39
C LYS A 260 19.64 -18.42 -32.87
N GLY A 261 18.70 -18.54 -31.93
CA GLY A 261 18.31 -19.80 -31.30
C GLY A 261 19.23 -20.21 -30.15
N ASP A 262 20.04 -19.28 -29.63
CA ASP A 262 21.02 -19.53 -28.57
C ASP A 262 20.39 -19.49 -27.16
N ILE A 263 19.11 -19.12 -27.05
CA ILE A 263 18.34 -19.03 -25.81
C ILE A 263 17.31 -20.17 -25.77
N SER A 264 17.24 -20.89 -24.64
CA SER A 264 16.29 -22.00 -24.47
C SER A 264 14.84 -21.51 -24.40
N SER A 265 13.91 -22.36 -24.83
CA SER A 265 12.47 -22.08 -24.75
C SER A 265 12.00 -21.84 -23.32
N ASP A 266 12.56 -22.56 -22.34
CA ASP A 266 12.18 -22.42 -20.94
C ASP A 266 12.51 -21.03 -20.39
N LEU A 267 13.70 -20.50 -20.74
CA LEU A 267 14.13 -19.17 -20.34
C LEU A 267 13.33 -18.05 -21.02
N LEU A 268 12.87 -18.27 -22.25
CA LEU A 268 11.98 -17.34 -22.96
C LEU A 268 10.57 -17.30 -22.35
N LEU A 269 10.12 -18.42 -21.74
CA LEU A 269 8.83 -18.52 -21.08
C LEU A 269 8.82 -17.90 -19.67
N GLU A 270 9.99 -17.60 -19.08
CA GLU A 270 10.08 -16.86 -17.82
C GLU A 270 9.61 -15.40 -17.98
N ASP A 271 9.84 -14.77 -19.14
CA ASP A 271 9.29 -13.46 -19.50
C ASP A 271 8.65 -13.45 -20.89
N PRO A 272 7.39 -13.95 -21.01
CA PRO A 272 6.69 -14.01 -22.29
C PRO A 272 6.33 -12.62 -22.83
N LYS A 273 6.30 -11.58 -21.97
CA LYS A 273 5.98 -10.20 -22.38
C LYS A 273 7.11 -9.62 -23.21
N TYR A 274 8.35 -9.84 -22.78
CA TYR A 274 9.51 -9.41 -23.55
C TYR A 274 9.59 -10.10 -24.92
N LEU A 275 9.40 -11.42 -24.97
CA LEU A 275 9.38 -12.14 -26.24
C LEU A 275 8.27 -11.58 -27.16
N SER A 276 7.09 -11.35 -26.62
CA SER A 276 5.98 -10.73 -27.35
C SER A 276 6.36 -9.35 -27.89
N ALA A 277 6.95 -8.48 -27.06
CA ALA A 277 7.39 -7.14 -27.44
C ALA A 277 8.39 -7.16 -28.60
N MET A 278 9.36 -8.08 -28.55
CA MET A 278 10.37 -8.26 -29.59
C MET A 278 9.75 -8.72 -30.91
N LEU A 279 8.87 -9.73 -30.87
CA LEU A 279 8.21 -10.22 -32.08
C LEU A 279 7.25 -9.18 -32.69
N ILE A 280 6.53 -8.41 -31.85
CA ILE A 280 5.65 -7.33 -32.29
C ILE A 280 6.47 -6.22 -32.99
N TYR A 281 7.61 -5.84 -32.42
CA TYR A 281 8.52 -4.89 -33.08
C TYR A 281 9.00 -5.44 -34.43
N MET A 282 9.50 -6.67 -34.49
CA MET A 282 9.94 -7.29 -35.75
C MET A 282 8.83 -7.34 -36.80
N HIS A 283 7.62 -7.71 -36.40
CA HIS A 283 6.45 -7.75 -37.27
C HIS A 283 6.15 -6.36 -37.85
N SER A 284 6.22 -5.31 -37.02
CA SER A 284 6.00 -3.92 -37.46
C SER A 284 7.03 -3.44 -38.49
N GLN A 285 8.25 -3.98 -38.44
CA GLN A 285 9.33 -3.65 -39.38
C GLN A 285 9.34 -4.54 -40.63
N GLY A 286 8.41 -5.50 -40.73
CA GLY A 286 8.37 -6.46 -41.84
C GLY A 286 9.51 -7.48 -41.81
N LEU A 287 10.16 -7.68 -40.66
CA LEU A 287 11.24 -8.65 -40.50
C LEU A 287 10.69 -10.09 -40.39
N THR A 288 11.47 -11.06 -40.84
CA THR A 288 11.09 -12.48 -40.79
C THR A 288 11.17 -13.01 -39.36
N ILE A 289 10.05 -13.53 -38.87
CA ILE A 289 9.94 -14.12 -37.54
C ILE A 289 10.09 -15.64 -37.65
N PRO A 290 10.99 -16.28 -36.88
CA PRO A 290 11.08 -17.74 -36.82
C PRO A 290 9.75 -18.37 -36.38
N PRO A 291 9.19 -19.36 -37.12
CA PRO A 291 7.93 -20.01 -36.77
C PRO A 291 7.94 -20.67 -35.38
N SER A 292 9.11 -21.12 -34.91
CA SER A 292 9.29 -21.68 -33.57
C SER A 292 8.95 -20.69 -32.46
N LEU A 293 9.36 -19.43 -32.58
CA LEU A 293 9.09 -18.38 -31.59
C LEU A 293 7.63 -17.93 -31.62
N GLN A 294 7.02 -17.90 -32.80
CA GLN A 294 5.60 -17.57 -32.94
C GLN A 294 4.70 -18.67 -32.33
N ASN A 295 5.05 -19.94 -32.55
CA ASN A 295 4.33 -21.07 -31.97
C ASN A 295 4.46 -21.12 -30.44
N LEU A 296 5.61 -20.71 -29.90
CA LEU A 296 5.88 -20.67 -28.46
C LEU A 296 4.93 -19.70 -27.72
N LEU A 297 4.55 -18.58 -28.35
CA LEU A 297 3.55 -17.66 -27.80
C LEU A 297 2.10 -18.12 -28.02
N GLY A 298 1.86 -19.18 -28.79
CA GLY A 298 0.52 -19.69 -29.08
C GLY A 298 -0.38 -18.72 -29.88
N THR A 299 0.19 -17.71 -30.54
CA THR A 299 -0.57 -16.65 -31.23
C THR A 299 -0.35 -16.67 -32.75
N GLN A 300 -1.44 -16.72 -33.51
CA GLN A 300 -1.39 -16.66 -34.98
C GLN A 300 -1.28 -15.22 -35.52
N LYS A 301 -1.68 -14.22 -34.72
CA LYS A 301 -1.64 -12.80 -35.09
C LYS A 301 -1.00 -12.00 -33.96
N LEU A 302 0.04 -11.25 -34.30
CA LEU A 302 0.67 -10.30 -33.38
C LEU A 302 -0.09 -8.96 -33.45
N PRO A 303 -0.30 -8.27 -32.32
CA PRO A 303 -0.92 -6.96 -32.30
C PRO A 303 -0.01 -5.89 -32.94
N ALA A 304 -0.57 -4.70 -33.17
CA ALA A 304 0.22 -3.55 -33.60
C ALA A 304 1.23 -3.13 -32.52
N LEU A 305 2.37 -2.58 -32.94
CA LEU A 305 3.35 -2.00 -32.03
C LEU A 305 2.74 -0.77 -31.35
N THR A 306 2.64 -0.82 -30.02
CA THR A 306 2.19 0.28 -29.16
C THR A 306 3.35 0.74 -28.27
N PHE A 307 3.21 1.89 -27.62
CA PHE A 307 4.20 2.34 -26.63
C PHE A 307 4.40 1.36 -25.49
N TYR A 308 3.36 0.63 -25.09
CA TYR A 308 3.47 -0.41 -24.07
C TYR A 308 4.46 -1.50 -24.49
N TRP A 309 4.34 -2.00 -25.73
CA TRP A 309 5.23 -3.02 -26.26
C TRP A 309 6.64 -2.49 -26.47
N LEU A 310 6.78 -1.25 -26.96
CA LEU A 310 8.09 -0.64 -27.14
C LEU A 310 8.80 -0.35 -25.80
N GLU A 311 8.07 0.12 -24.79
CA GLU A 311 8.58 0.33 -23.43
C GLU A 311 9.08 -0.98 -22.84
N THR A 312 8.30 -2.05 -22.99
CA THR A 312 8.68 -3.41 -22.57
C THR A 312 9.96 -3.86 -23.27
N LEU A 313 10.05 -3.68 -24.59
CA LEU A 313 11.25 -4.05 -25.37
C LEU A 313 12.50 -3.29 -24.89
N LEU A 314 12.40 -1.96 -24.80
CA LEU A 314 13.52 -1.11 -24.38
C LEU A 314 13.95 -1.40 -22.94
N GLN A 315 13.00 -1.64 -22.04
CA GLN A 315 13.28 -1.98 -20.65
C GLN A 315 14.14 -3.26 -20.56
N SER A 316 13.75 -4.30 -21.30
CA SER A 316 14.47 -5.56 -21.27
C SER A 316 15.85 -5.45 -21.93
N VAL A 317 15.92 -4.80 -23.09
CA VAL A 317 17.17 -4.55 -23.82
C VAL A 317 18.21 -3.82 -22.97
N LEU A 318 17.78 -2.78 -22.25
CA LEU A 318 18.70 -1.93 -21.47
C LEU A 318 19.08 -2.55 -20.13
N TYR A 319 18.15 -3.23 -19.46
CA TYR A 319 18.29 -3.49 -18.02
C TYR A 319 18.04 -4.92 -17.55
N GLN A 320 17.27 -5.74 -18.27
CA GLN A 320 16.90 -7.08 -17.80
C GLN A 320 17.73 -8.17 -18.50
N THR A 321 17.90 -8.06 -19.82
CA THR A 321 18.59 -9.07 -20.64
C THR A 321 19.76 -8.48 -21.44
N PRO A 322 20.70 -7.76 -20.79
CA PRO A 322 21.80 -7.11 -21.48
C PRO A 322 22.73 -8.10 -22.21
N ASP A 323 22.83 -9.33 -21.72
CA ASP A 323 23.72 -10.36 -22.25
C ASP A 323 23.14 -11.14 -23.44
N TRP A 324 21.87 -10.85 -23.79
CA TRP A 324 21.20 -11.48 -24.94
C TRP A 324 21.54 -10.78 -26.25
N TYR A 325 22.27 -9.67 -26.19
CA TYR A 325 22.66 -8.85 -27.32
C TYR A 325 24.17 -8.75 -27.42
N GLU A 326 24.70 -8.85 -28.64
CA GLU A 326 26.09 -8.52 -28.94
C GLU A 326 26.17 -7.01 -29.21
N ASP A 327 26.92 -6.28 -28.38
CA ASP A 327 27.07 -4.81 -28.47
C ASP A 327 28.54 -4.39 -28.60
N PRO A 328 29.25 -4.79 -29.68
CA PRO A 328 30.67 -4.47 -29.85
C PRO A 328 30.92 -2.97 -30.00
N ASP A 329 29.97 -2.22 -30.56
CA ASP A 329 30.08 -0.78 -30.86
C ASP A 329 29.52 0.13 -29.75
N GLY A 330 29.04 -0.46 -28.65
CA GLY A 330 28.49 0.27 -27.51
C GLY A 330 27.20 1.04 -27.83
N TYR A 331 26.42 0.56 -28.80
CA TYR A 331 25.14 1.13 -29.20
C TYR A 331 24.15 1.20 -28.04
N ARG A 332 24.10 0.18 -27.17
CA ARG A 332 23.19 0.17 -26.02
C ARG A 332 23.44 1.35 -25.07
N LYS A 333 24.72 1.70 -24.85
CA LYS A 333 25.08 2.84 -24.00
C LYS A 333 24.67 4.18 -24.62
N LYS A 334 24.74 4.30 -25.96
CA LYS A 334 24.27 5.48 -26.69
C LYS A 334 22.75 5.60 -26.57
N LEU A 335 22.03 4.52 -26.84
CA LEU A 335 20.58 4.44 -26.67
C LEU A 335 20.13 4.82 -25.25
N GLU A 336 20.80 4.27 -24.23
CA GLU A 336 20.51 4.61 -22.83
C GLU A 336 20.76 6.10 -22.54
N ALA A 337 21.86 6.67 -23.05
CA ALA A 337 22.18 8.08 -22.87
C ALA A 337 21.15 8.99 -23.56
N ASP A 338 20.71 8.63 -24.75
CA ASP A 338 19.70 9.39 -25.51
C ASP A 338 18.33 9.38 -24.84
N LEU A 339 17.89 8.23 -24.33
CA LEU A 339 16.65 8.10 -23.57
C LEU A 339 16.71 8.87 -22.26
N LYS A 340 17.84 8.82 -21.55
CA LYS A 340 18.06 9.60 -20.31
C LYS A 340 18.05 11.10 -20.57
N ALA A 341 18.71 11.57 -21.63
CA ALA A 341 18.75 12.99 -21.99
C ALA A 341 17.35 13.57 -22.27
N ARG A 342 16.39 12.71 -22.64
CA ARG A 342 14.99 13.07 -22.93
C ARG A 342 14.03 12.77 -21.78
N GLY A 343 14.53 12.32 -20.63
CA GLY A 343 13.69 11.99 -19.46
C GLY A 343 12.84 10.73 -19.63
N LEU A 344 13.13 9.88 -20.62
CA LEU A 344 12.42 8.62 -20.87
C LEU A 344 12.96 7.45 -20.03
N VAL A 345 14.01 7.68 -19.25
CA VAL A 345 14.61 6.69 -18.35
C VAL A 345 14.89 7.32 -16.99
N GLU A 346 14.38 6.70 -15.92
CA GLU A 346 14.67 7.09 -14.54
C GLU A 346 14.87 5.82 -13.69
N LYS A 347 15.89 5.81 -12.82
CA LYS A 347 16.18 4.66 -11.92
C LYS A 347 16.23 3.29 -12.63
N ARG A 348 16.79 3.24 -13.85
CA ARG A 348 16.86 2.02 -14.69
C ARG A 348 15.48 1.46 -15.10
N GLN A 349 14.49 2.34 -15.23
CA GLN A 349 13.16 2.04 -15.77
C GLN A 349 12.88 2.98 -16.94
N VAL A 350 12.36 2.42 -18.04
CA VAL A 350 11.92 3.12 -19.25
C VAL A 350 10.47 3.56 -19.10
N TYR A 351 10.16 4.78 -19.54
CA TYR A 351 8.85 5.41 -19.41
C TYR A 351 8.43 6.04 -20.74
N LEU A 352 7.57 5.34 -21.50
CA LEU A 352 6.94 5.83 -22.74
C LEU A 352 5.44 6.05 -22.57
N VAL A 353 4.79 5.27 -21.71
CA VAL A 353 3.33 5.33 -21.46
C VAL A 353 3.00 6.31 -20.35
N LYS A 354 3.72 6.26 -19.23
CA LYS A 354 3.56 7.17 -18.10
C LYS A 354 4.90 7.80 -17.79
N SER A 355 4.98 9.12 -17.75
CA SER A 355 6.21 9.80 -17.32
C SER A 355 5.99 10.36 -15.92
N LYS A 356 6.94 10.10 -15.02
CA LYS A 356 6.87 10.64 -13.66
C LYS A 356 6.82 12.17 -13.64
N ALA A 357 7.47 12.81 -14.60
CA ALA A 357 7.43 14.26 -14.76
C ALA A 357 6.02 14.76 -15.12
N SER A 358 5.35 14.08 -16.06
CA SER A 358 3.95 14.37 -16.44
C SER A 358 3.00 14.07 -15.29
N ASP A 359 3.16 12.93 -14.62
CA ASP A 359 2.34 12.55 -13.46
C ASP A 359 2.52 13.55 -12.31
N GLN A 360 3.75 13.99 -12.04
CA GLN A 360 4.03 14.98 -11.01
C GLN A 360 3.43 16.36 -11.36
N LEU A 361 3.52 16.77 -12.63
CA LEU A 361 2.92 18.01 -13.12
C LEU A 361 1.40 17.96 -12.99
N LEU A 362 0.75 16.86 -13.39
CA LEU A 362 -0.70 16.67 -13.26
C LEU A 362 -1.14 16.54 -11.79
N THR A 363 -0.33 15.87 -10.97
CA THR A 363 -0.58 15.74 -9.52
C THR A 363 -0.59 17.11 -8.84
N GLN A 364 0.31 18.00 -9.25
CA GLN A 364 0.46 19.37 -8.74
C GLN A 364 -0.25 20.43 -9.61
N SER A 365 -1.14 20.01 -10.51
CA SER A 365 -1.78 20.91 -11.46
C SER A 365 -2.62 21.97 -10.76
N LEU A 366 -2.46 23.22 -11.17
CA LEU A 366 -3.31 24.32 -10.70
C LEU A 366 -4.77 24.17 -11.18
N GLY A 367 -5.02 23.36 -12.21
CA GLY A 367 -6.38 23.04 -12.66
C GLY A 367 -7.23 22.37 -11.58
N LYS A 368 -6.60 21.68 -10.60
CA LYS A 368 -7.30 21.14 -9.43
C LYS A 368 -7.83 22.23 -8.51
N LEU A 369 -7.12 23.36 -8.38
CA LEU A 369 -7.60 24.49 -7.57
C LEU A 369 -8.82 25.13 -8.21
N SER A 370 -8.81 25.29 -9.55
CA SER A 370 -9.98 25.75 -10.29
C SER A 370 -11.17 24.81 -10.14
N ALA A 371 -10.92 23.49 -10.19
CA ALA A 371 -11.98 22.50 -9.95
C ALA A 371 -12.55 22.56 -8.52
N ILE A 372 -11.71 22.79 -7.50
CA ILE A 372 -12.18 22.97 -6.12
C ILE A 372 -13.06 24.22 -6.02
N ASP A 373 -12.70 25.31 -6.70
CA ASP A 373 -13.50 26.54 -6.76
C ASP A 373 -14.85 26.29 -7.45
N ASP A 374 -14.85 25.61 -8.60
CA ASP A 374 -16.09 25.23 -9.31
C ASP A 374 -17.01 24.38 -8.42
N ILE A 375 -16.46 23.39 -7.71
CA ILE A 375 -17.21 22.55 -6.77
C ILE A 375 -17.77 23.41 -5.64
N PHE A 376 -16.94 24.28 -5.03
CA PHE A 376 -17.39 25.15 -3.95
C PHE A 376 -18.52 26.08 -4.39
N LEU A 377 -18.38 26.75 -5.53
CA LEU A 377 -19.40 27.65 -6.05
C LEU A 377 -20.71 26.91 -6.32
N THR A 378 -20.64 25.73 -6.93
CA THR A 378 -21.81 24.89 -7.21
C THR A 378 -22.52 24.44 -5.92
N GLU A 379 -21.75 23.96 -4.93
CA GLU A 379 -22.29 23.53 -3.64
C GLU A 379 -22.84 24.72 -2.82
N TYR A 380 -22.18 25.88 -2.89
CA TYR A 380 -22.60 27.09 -2.20
C TYR A 380 -23.88 27.70 -2.80
N GLU A 381 -24.06 27.63 -4.12
CA GLU A 381 -25.32 28.03 -4.77
C GLU A 381 -26.51 27.19 -4.28
N SER A 382 -26.29 25.91 -3.97
CA SER A 382 -27.31 24.99 -3.47
C SER A 382 -27.55 25.13 -1.95
N LEU A 383 -26.48 25.17 -1.16
CA LEU A 383 -26.52 25.04 0.31
C LEU A 383 -26.36 26.38 1.07
N GLY A 384 -25.85 27.42 0.41
CA GLY A 384 -25.67 28.76 0.99
C GLY A 384 -24.96 28.75 2.35
N GLN A 385 -25.60 29.34 3.36
CA GLN A 385 -25.03 29.46 4.72
C GLN A 385 -24.95 28.13 5.49
N GLU A 386 -25.66 27.09 5.02
CA GLU A 386 -25.63 25.75 5.62
C GLU A 386 -24.44 24.92 5.13
N LEU A 387 -23.74 25.36 4.07
CA LEU A 387 -22.56 24.67 3.57
C LEU A 387 -21.50 24.53 4.67
N ARG A 388 -21.04 23.30 4.87
CA ARG A 388 -19.88 22.95 5.69
C ARG A 388 -18.94 22.16 4.80
N GLN A 389 -17.86 22.79 4.37
CA GLN A 389 -16.90 22.17 3.46
C GLN A 389 -15.54 22.04 4.13
N LEU A 390 -14.92 20.88 3.96
CA LEU A 390 -13.53 20.61 4.29
C LEU A 390 -12.82 20.18 3.00
N VAL A 391 -11.75 20.89 2.64
CA VAL A 391 -10.90 20.52 1.50
C VAL A 391 -9.65 19.84 2.03
N LEU A 392 -9.49 18.56 1.71
CA LEU A 392 -8.29 17.79 2.03
C LEU A 392 -7.43 17.70 0.76
N ALA A 393 -6.17 18.11 0.86
CA ALA A 393 -5.20 18.07 -0.24
C ALA A 393 -3.91 17.38 0.22
N ASP A 394 -3.36 16.50 -0.61
CA ASP A 394 -2.13 15.75 -0.31
C ASP A 394 -0.92 16.67 -0.09
N TYR A 395 -0.90 17.84 -0.74
CA TYR A 395 0.17 18.83 -0.65
C TYR A 395 -0.39 20.26 -0.72
N ILE A 396 -0.22 21.03 0.35
CA ILE A 396 -0.41 22.50 0.32
C ILE A 396 0.97 23.09 0.06
N ARG A 397 1.21 23.67 -1.13
CA ARG A 397 2.42 24.46 -1.36
C ARG A 397 2.37 25.64 -0.39
N LYS A 398 3.42 25.80 0.41
CA LYS A 398 3.68 27.06 1.12
C LYS A 398 4.26 28.00 0.07
N ASP A 399 3.53 29.07 -0.23
CA ASP A 399 4.00 30.14 -1.12
C ASP A 399 5.36 30.70 -0.68
#